data_AF-A0A0F9J893-F1
#
_entry.id   AF-A0A0F9J893-F1
#
_cell.length_a   1.000
_cell.length_b   1.000
_cell.length_c   1.000
_cell.angle_alpha   90.00
_cell.angle_beta   90.00
_cell.angle_gamma   90.00
#
_symmetry.space_group_name_H-M   'P 1'
#
loop_
_entity.id
_entity.type
_entity.pdbx_description
1 polymer ?
#
loop_
_entity_poly.entity_id
_entity_poly.type
_entity_poly.pdbx_seq_one_letter_code
_entity_poly.pdbx_strand_id
1 'polypeptide(L)'
;MSGQSLLDQFSALEDSRQAWKVTYPLREIVLIVLCDTMAGAEDCVEIKEWAGKKLDVLRRFLPSAWGVPSHDTLNDVMNALPAMFFRWARRGDARPLLENQ
;
A
#
# COMPACT_ATOMS: atom_id res chain seq x y z
N MET A 1 -13.86 -24.01 -8.74
CA MET A 1 -13.07 -23.16 -7.83
C MET A 1 -13.26 -21.73 -8.31
N SER A 2 -14.11 -20.94 -7.63
CA SER A 2 -14.21 -19.52 -7.95
C SER A 2 -12.90 -18.88 -7.53
N GLY A 3 -12.10 -18.41 -8.49
CA GLY A 3 -10.87 -17.69 -8.19
C GLY A 3 -11.22 -16.46 -7.37
N GLN A 4 -10.66 -16.34 -6.17
CA GLN A 4 -10.79 -15.13 -5.37
C GLN A 4 -10.14 -13.98 -6.13
N SER A 5 -10.78 -12.82 -6.19
CA SER A 5 -10.17 -11.66 -6.80
C SER A 5 -8.99 -11.18 -5.95
N LEU A 6 -8.02 -10.51 -6.56
CA LEU A 6 -6.89 -9.92 -5.84
C LEU A 6 -7.37 -8.97 -4.71
N LEU A 7 -8.48 -8.26 -4.92
CA LEU A 7 -9.08 -7.37 -3.94
C LEU A 7 -9.70 -8.12 -2.75
N ASP A 8 -10.24 -9.32 -2.98
CA ASP A 8 -10.73 -10.18 -1.89
C ASP A 8 -9.58 -10.62 -1.00
N GLN A 9 -8.40 -10.92 -1.58
CA GLN A 9 -7.20 -11.26 -0.81
C GLN A 9 -6.71 -10.09 0.06
N PHE A 10 -6.87 -8.83 -0.39
CA PHE A 10 -6.53 -7.68 0.45
C PHE A 10 -7.43 -7.53 1.66
N SER A 11 -8.66 -8.05 1.59
CA SER A 11 -9.60 -8.03 2.73
C SER A 11 -9.21 -9.02 3.83
N ALA A 12 -8.34 -9.99 3.53
CA ALA A 12 -7.77 -10.91 4.53
C ALA A 12 -6.59 -10.30 5.31
N LEU A 13 -6.11 -9.11 4.92
CA LEU A 13 -5.05 -8.41 5.66
C LEU A 13 -5.63 -7.78 6.92
N GLU A 14 -5.10 -8.17 8.07
CA GLU A 14 -5.40 -7.51 9.34
C GLU A 14 -4.79 -6.11 9.37
N ASP A 15 -5.61 -5.12 9.69
CA ASP A 15 -5.17 -3.75 9.88
C ASP A 15 -4.73 -3.55 11.33
N SER A 16 -3.42 -3.62 11.57
CA SER A 16 -2.81 -3.43 12.90
C SER A 16 -2.89 -1.99 13.42
N ARG A 17 -3.36 -1.04 12.59
CA ARG A 17 -3.48 0.37 12.97
C ARG A 17 -4.65 0.56 13.93
N GLN A 18 -4.55 1.61 14.76
CA GLN A 18 -5.62 1.97 15.68
C GLN A 18 -6.86 2.42 14.89
N ALA A 19 -7.97 1.69 15.00
CA ALA A 19 -9.17 1.90 14.17
C ALA A 19 -9.67 3.35 14.13
N TRP A 20 -9.59 4.08 15.25
CA TRP A 20 -10.01 5.49 15.33
C TRP A 20 -9.09 6.49 14.60
N LYS A 21 -7.88 6.06 14.20
CA LYS A 21 -6.93 6.83 13.38
C LYS A 21 -6.97 6.44 11.90
N VAL A 22 -7.78 5.45 11.52
CA VAL A 22 -7.84 4.96 10.13
C VAL A 22 -8.81 5.83 9.33
N THR A 23 -8.25 6.68 8.46
CA THR A 23 -9.04 7.43 7.46
C THR A 23 -9.17 6.65 6.15
N TYR A 24 -8.06 6.02 5.72
CA TYR A 24 -7.98 5.28 4.46
C TYR A 24 -7.99 3.78 4.75
N PRO A 25 -8.98 3.02 4.22
CA PRO A 25 -9.03 1.57 4.39
C PRO A 25 -7.75 0.91 3.88
N LEU A 26 -7.25 -0.10 4.60
CA LEU A 26 -5.97 -0.75 4.27
C LEU A 26 -5.94 -1.26 2.83
N ARG A 27 -7.03 -1.89 2.36
CA ARG A 27 -7.16 -2.38 0.97
C ARG A 27 -6.95 -1.30 -0.09
N GLU A 28 -7.36 -0.06 0.17
CA GLU A 28 -7.21 1.06 -0.78
C GLU A 28 -5.74 1.48 -0.87
N ILE A 29 -5.07 1.52 0.28
CA ILE A 29 -3.64 1.83 0.35
C ILE A 29 -2.81 0.73 -0.33
N VAL A 30 -3.12 -0.54 -0.07
CA VAL A 30 -2.44 -1.68 -0.69
C VAL A 30 -2.63 -1.67 -2.21
N LEU A 31 -3.84 -1.36 -2.71
CA LEU A 31 -4.09 -1.22 -4.13
C LEU A 31 -3.23 -0.09 -4.75
N ILE A 32 -3.21 1.08 -4.11
CA ILE A 32 -2.41 2.23 -4.56
C ILE A 32 -0.95 1.85 -4.68
N VAL A 33 -0.37 1.30 -3.62
CA VAL A 33 1.06 0.95 -3.58
C VAL A 33 1.38 -0.13 -4.61
N LEU A 34 0.51 -1.13 -4.79
CA LEU A 34 0.72 -2.18 -5.79
C LEU A 34 0.73 -1.61 -7.22
N CYS A 35 -0.28 -0.82 -7.58
CA CYS A 35 -0.37 -0.24 -8.91
C CYS A 35 0.81 0.68 -9.22
N ASP A 36 1.23 1.44 -8.23
CA ASP A 36 2.33 2.37 -8.36
C ASP A 36 3.69 1.67 -8.41
N THR A 37 3.87 0.58 -7.66
CA THR A 37 5.08 -0.26 -7.78
C THR A 37 5.20 -0.86 -9.19
N MET A 38 4.07 -1.21 -9.84
CA MET A 38 4.08 -1.60 -11.25
C MET A 38 4.37 -0.42 -12.20
N ALA A 39 4.09 0.81 -11.79
CA ALA A 39 4.44 2.03 -12.51
C ALA A 39 5.91 2.46 -12.31
N GLY A 40 6.61 1.83 -11.35
CA GLY A 40 8.04 2.01 -11.13
C GLY A 40 8.41 3.16 -10.20
N ALA A 41 7.50 3.61 -9.35
CA ALA A 41 7.81 4.61 -8.34
C ALA A 41 8.70 4.06 -7.22
N GLU A 42 9.55 4.92 -6.67
CA GLU A 42 10.57 4.57 -5.68
C GLU A 42 10.22 5.03 -4.27
N ASP A 43 9.36 6.04 -4.12
CA ASP A 43 9.01 6.61 -2.82
C ASP A 43 7.52 7.01 -2.65
N CYS A 44 7.14 7.34 -1.42
CA CYS A 44 5.76 7.72 -1.09
C CYS A 44 5.32 9.06 -1.67
N VAL A 45 6.25 9.91 -2.13
CA VAL A 45 5.92 11.16 -2.83
C VAL A 45 5.47 10.81 -4.25
N GLU A 46 6.23 9.98 -4.95
CA GLU A 46 5.90 9.46 -6.27
C GLU A 46 4.59 8.66 -6.24
N ILE A 47 4.41 7.78 -5.25
CA ILE A 47 3.14 7.03 -5.04
C ILE A 47 1.95 7.99 -4.99
N LYS A 48 2.04 9.04 -4.17
CA LYS A 48 0.97 10.03 -4.02
C LYS A 48 0.70 10.75 -5.34
N GLU A 49 1.75 11.19 -6.04
CA GLU A 49 1.61 11.90 -7.32
C GLU A 49 0.95 11.04 -8.39
N TRP A 50 1.38 9.78 -8.52
CA TRP A 50 0.80 8.84 -9.46
C TRP A 50 -0.66 8.56 -9.12
N ALA A 51 -0.96 8.27 -7.85
CA ALA A 51 -2.33 8.00 -7.40
C ALA A 51 -3.25 9.19 -7.62
N GLY A 52 -2.74 10.42 -7.43
CA GLY A 52 -3.48 11.65 -7.76
C GLY A 52 -3.82 11.75 -9.24
N LYS A 53 -2.86 11.45 -10.13
CA LYS A 53 -3.06 11.43 -11.58
C LYS A 53 -3.97 10.29 -12.06
N LYS A 54 -4.08 9.21 -11.28
CA LYS A 54 -4.81 7.97 -11.64
C LYS A 54 -5.99 7.67 -10.73
N LEU A 55 -6.49 8.66 -9.98
CA LEU A 55 -7.59 8.47 -9.04
C LEU A 55 -8.85 7.89 -9.71
N ASP A 56 -9.17 8.31 -10.92
CA ASP A 56 -10.31 7.77 -11.67
C ASP A 56 -10.12 6.31 -12.11
N VAL A 57 -8.88 5.84 -12.21
CA VAL A 57 -8.58 4.43 -12.45
C VAL A 57 -8.75 3.65 -11.14
N LEU A 58 -8.25 4.16 -10.03
CA LEU A 58 -8.38 3.55 -8.70
C LEU A 58 -9.86 3.37 -8.30
N ARG A 59 -10.68 4.39 -8.62
CA ARG A 59 -12.14 4.38 -8.37
C ARG A 59 -12.92 3.29 -9.09
N ARG A 60 -12.34 2.67 -10.12
CA ARG A 60 -12.95 1.52 -10.83
C ARG A 60 -12.84 0.23 -10.02
N PHE A 61 -11.91 0.17 -9.07
CA PHE A 61 -11.64 -1.01 -8.26
C PHE A 61 -12.21 -0.86 -6.84
N LEU A 62 -12.03 0.30 -6.22
CA LEU A 62 -12.47 0.60 -4.85
C LEU A 62 -13.02 2.03 -4.76
N PRO A 63 -13.86 2.37 -3.76
CA PRO A 63 -14.52 3.67 -3.71
C PRO A 63 -13.57 4.87 -3.65
N SER A 64 -12.43 4.75 -2.94
CA SER A 64 -11.47 5.86 -2.75
C SER A 64 -12.15 7.16 -2.30
N ALA A 65 -13.06 7.03 -1.33
CA ALA A 65 -13.98 8.10 -0.91
C ALA A 65 -13.23 9.32 -0.35
N TRP A 66 -12.10 9.09 0.33
CA TRP A 66 -11.24 10.11 0.91
C TRP A 66 -10.14 10.60 -0.05
N GLY A 67 -10.14 10.14 -1.30
CA GLY A 67 -9.11 10.47 -2.28
C GLY A 67 -7.79 9.76 -2.01
N VAL A 68 -6.68 10.47 -2.20
CA VAL A 68 -5.32 9.92 -2.11
C VAL A 68 -4.68 10.31 -0.77
N PRO A 69 -4.15 9.35 0.01
CA PRO A 69 -3.43 9.64 1.25
C PRO A 69 -2.20 10.52 1.02
N SER A 70 -1.78 11.26 2.06
CA SER A 70 -0.50 11.98 2.02
C SER A 70 0.69 11.01 2.00
N HIS A 71 1.86 11.49 1.57
CA HIS A 71 3.10 10.70 1.63
C HIS A 71 3.44 10.29 3.08
N ASP A 72 3.16 11.13 4.08
CA ASP A 72 3.29 10.78 5.51
C ASP A 72 2.35 9.63 5.90
N THR A 73 1.08 9.71 5.48
CA THR A 73 0.11 8.64 5.75
C THR A 73 0.54 7.33 5.08
N LEU A 74 1.05 7.40 3.86
CA LEU A 74 1.60 6.24 3.16
C LEU A 74 2.78 5.66 3.93
N ASN A 75 3.75 6.49 4.32
CA ASN A 75 4.92 6.05 5.11
C ASN A 75 4.50 5.37 6.42
N ASP A 76 3.57 5.96 7.18
CA ASP A 76 3.09 5.40 8.45
C ASP A 76 2.50 4.00 8.26
N VAL A 77 1.71 3.82 7.20
CA VAL A 77 1.06 2.53 6.90
C VAL A 77 2.05 1.51 6.38
N MET A 78 2.97 1.92 5.51
CA MET A 78 4.02 1.08 4.97
C MET A 78 4.98 0.60 6.07
N ASN A 79 5.23 1.44 7.09
CA ASN A 79 6.03 1.08 8.27
C ASN A 79 5.27 0.19 9.25
N ALA A 80 3.93 0.31 9.32
CA ALA A 80 3.09 -0.55 10.15
C ALA A 80 2.89 -1.96 9.57
N LEU A 81 3.05 -2.12 8.25
CA LEU A 81 2.93 -3.40 7.57
C LEU A 81 4.21 -4.25 7.73
N PRO A 82 4.10 -5.60 7.80
CA PRO A 82 5.27 -6.46 7.90
C PRO A 82 6.24 -6.20 6.76
N ALA A 83 7.53 -6.01 7.07
CA ALA A 83 8.55 -5.65 6.08
C ALA A 83 8.57 -6.59 4.85
N MET A 84 8.20 -7.86 5.04
CA MET A 84 8.09 -8.85 3.95
C MET A 84 7.14 -8.43 2.83
N PHE A 85 6.13 -7.62 3.12
CA PHE A 85 5.11 -7.23 2.15
C PHE A 85 5.67 -6.33 1.03
N PHE A 86 6.70 -5.53 1.32
CA PHE A 86 7.31 -4.58 0.38
C PHE A 86 8.81 -4.78 0.16
N ARG A 87 9.37 -5.90 0.65
CA ARG A 87 10.80 -6.23 0.48
C ARG A 87 11.25 -6.28 -0.98
N TRP A 88 10.35 -6.56 -1.92
CA TRP A 88 10.63 -6.60 -3.35
C TRP A 88 10.52 -5.22 -4.03
N ALA A 89 9.70 -4.32 -3.48
CA ALA A 89 9.48 -2.96 -4.01
C ALA A 89 10.65 -2.03 -3.66
N ARG A 90 11.26 -2.20 -2.48
CA ARG A 90 12.49 -1.51 -2.08
C ARG A 90 13.74 -2.22 -2.63
N ARG A 91 13.97 -2.16 -3.94
CA ARG A 91 15.31 -2.44 -4.51
C ARG A 91 16.28 -1.32 -4.08
N GLY A 92 16.71 -1.34 -2.83
CA GLY A 92 17.64 -0.32 -2.31
C GLY A 92 18.00 -0.45 -0.83
N ASP A 93 17.14 -1.05 0.01
CA ASP A 93 17.43 -1.26 1.44
C ASP A 93 17.61 -2.75 1.74
N ALA A 94 18.75 -3.29 1.32
CA ALA A 94 19.25 -4.56 1.81
C ALA A 94 20.07 -4.32 3.10
N ARG A 95 19.43 -3.88 4.19
CA ARG A 95 20.04 -4.07 5.51
C ARG A 95 20.02 -5.56 5.84
N PRO A 96 21.18 -6.21 6.07
CA PRO A 96 21.21 -7.62 6.39
C PRO A 96 20.56 -7.84 7.76
N LEU A 97 19.38 -8.45 7.78
CA LEU A 97 18.75 -8.97 9.00
C LEU A 97 19.34 -10.34 9.36
N LEU A 98 20.66 -10.39 9.52
CA LEU A 98 21.36 -11.53 10.08
C LEU A 98 22.39 -11.03 11.09
N GLU A 99 21.90 -10.61 12.26
CA GLU A 99 22.70 -10.66 13.47
C GLU A 99 21.79 -11.04 14.64
N ASN A 100 21.71 -12.36 14.84
CA ASN A 100 21.61 -13.09 16.11
C ASN A 100 20.89 -14.43 15.86
N GLN A 101 21.71 -15.43 15.52
CA GLN A 101 21.55 -16.78 16.09
C GLN A 101 22.26 -16.80 17.43
#